data_AF-A0AAW6PHK4-F1
#
_entry.id   AF-A0AAW6PHK4-F1
#
_cell.length_a   1.000
_cell.length_b   1.000
_cell.length_c   1.000
_cell.angle_alpha   90.00
_cell.angle_beta   90.00
_cell.angle_gamma   90.00
#
_symmetry.space_group_name_H-M   'P 1'
#
loop_
_entity.id
_entity.type
_entity.pdbx_description
1 polymer ?
#
loop_
_entity_poly.entity_id
_entity_poly.type
_entity_poly.pdbx_seq_one_letter_code
_entity_poly.pdbx_strand_id
1 'polypeptide(L)' 'MASPSSTPSLTSTTAPSDLYDTAQARQSALVNLLRLLAGAPDLGAPGEDVLDGTFSALEYLAADAERLYAAAERGGRA' A
#
# COMPACT_ATOMS: atom_id res chain seq x y z
N MET A 1 10.50 -17.50 -42.74
CA MET A 1 9.98 -18.23 -41.56
C MET A 1 9.99 -17.25 -40.40
N ALA A 2 8.84 -16.66 -40.06
CA ALA A 2 8.74 -15.67 -38.99
C ALA A 2 8.34 -16.37 -37.69
N SER A 3 9.13 -16.18 -36.64
CA SER A 3 8.84 -16.68 -35.29
C SER A 3 7.62 -15.94 -34.70
N PRO A 4 6.67 -16.63 -34.03
CA PRO A 4 5.57 -15.97 -33.35
C PRO A 4 6.08 -15.23 -32.11
N SER A 5 5.80 -13.93 -32.05
CA SER A 5 6.02 -13.09 -30.87
C SER A 5 5.21 -13.61 -29.69
N SER A 6 5.90 -14.07 -28.65
CA SER A 6 5.29 -14.37 -27.35
C SER A 6 4.72 -13.08 -26.76
N THR A 7 3.40 -12.92 -26.82
CA THR A 7 2.66 -11.95 -26.02
C THR A 7 2.84 -12.30 -24.54
N PRO A 8 3.30 -11.39 -23.66
CA PRO A 8 3.29 -11.67 -22.23
C PRO A 8 1.83 -11.69 -21.75
N SER A 9 1.36 -12.86 -21.37
CA SER A 9 0.04 -13.04 -20.76
C SER A 9 -0.01 -12.27 -19.43
N LEU A 10 -0.75 -11.16 -19.40
CA LEU A 10 -1.10 -10.38 -18.21
C LEU A 10 -2.12 -11.15 -17.34
N THR A 11 -1.74 -12.32 -16.86
CA THR A 11 -2.47 -13.07 -15.83
C THR A 11 -1.48 -13.43 -14.73
N SER A 12 -0.85 -12.42 -14.14
CA SER A 12 -0.21 -12.64 -12.85
C SER A 12 -1.34 -12.70 -11.84
N THR A 13 -1.85 -13.90 -11.57
CA THR A 13 -2.55 -14.16 -10.31
C THR A 13 -1.56 -13.79 -9.23
N THR A 14 -1.71 -12.60 -8.65
CA THR A 14 -0.83 -12.12 -7.57
C THR A 14 -0.88 -13.15 -6.46
N ALA A 15 0.27 -13.74 -6.14
CA ALA A 15 0.30 -14.80 -5.16
C ALA A 15 -0.14 -14.24 -3.80
N PRO A 16 -0.76 -15.05 -2.92
CA PRO A 16 -1.12 -14.59 -1.57
C PRO A 16 0.07 -13.99 -0.80
N SER A 17 1.29 -14.50 -1.04
CA SER A 17 2.54 -13.94 -0.51
C SER A 17 2.80 -12.51 -1.00
N ASP A 18 2.65 -12.26 -2.29
CA ASP A 18 2.89 -10.94 -2.89
C ASP A 18 1.89 -9.90 -2.36
N LEU A 19 0.64 -10.33 -2.12
CA LEU A 19 -0.39 -9.49 -1.48
C LEU A 19 0.00 -9.16 -0.04
N TYR A 20 0.53 -10.13 0.72
CA TYR A 20 0.99 -9.92 2.09
C TYR A 20 2.20 -8.99 2.15
N ASP A 21 3.18 -9.16 1.27
CA ASP A 21 4.36 -8.28 1.16
C ASP A 21 3.93 -6.85 0.80
N THR A 22 2.99 -6.71 -0.13
CA THR A 22 2.44 -5.39 -0.49
C THR A 22 1.70 -4.76 0.69
N ALA A 23 0.87 -5.53 1.41
CA ALA A 23 0.17 -5.07 2.61
C ALA A 23 1.15 -4.58 3.68
N GLN A 24 2.22 -5.35 3.92
CA GLN A 24 3.27 -5.00 4.86
C GLN A 24 4.02 -3.74 4.44
N ALA A 25 4.27 -3.55 3.14
CA ALA A 25 4.87 -2.33 2.63
C ALA A 25 3.96 -1.11 2.87
N ARG A 26 2.64 -1.24 2.70
CA ARG A 26 1.66 -0.16 2.99
C ARG A 26 1.61 0.18 4.47
N GLN A 27 1.55 -0.83 5.33
CA GLN A 27 1.59 -0.63 6.78
C GLN A 27 2.92 -0.01 7.24
N SER A 28 4.04 -0.40 6.64
CA SER A 28 5.35 0.19 6.95
C SER A 28 5.42 1.66 6.54
N ALA A 29 4.89 2.00 5.36
CA ALA A 29 4.80 3.39 4.91
C ALA A 29 3.94 4.24 5.86
N LEU A 30 2.79 3.71 6.30
CA LEU A 30 1.93 4.35 7.30
C LEU A 30 2.68 4.66 8.59
N VAL A 31 3.36 3.66 9.17
CA VAL A 31 4.12 3.82 10.42
C VAL A 31 5.26 4.81 10.25
N ASN A 32 5.96 4.79 9.11
CA ASN A 32 7.03 5.75 8.83
C ASN A 32 6.51 7.18 8.73
N LEU A 33 5.34 7.40 8.13
CA LEU A 33 4.72 8.72 8.04
C LEU A 33 4.27 9.23 9.42
N LEU A 34 3.69 8.37 10.24
CA LEU A 34 3.36 8.70 11.63
C LEU A 34 4.60 9.05 12.46
N ARG A 35 5.70 8.30 12.29
CA ARG A 35 6.98 8.60 12.97
C ARG A 35 7.58 9.90 12.48
N LEU A 36 7.48 10.21 11.20
CA LEU A 36 7.93 11.50 10.64
C LEU A 36 7.16 12.66 11.29
N LEU A 37 5.83 12.55 11.36
CA LEU A 37 4.98 13.57 11.97
C LEU A 37 5.25 13.70 13.47
N ALA A 38 5.37 12.59 14.20
CA ALA A 38 5.65 12.59 15.63
C ALA A 38 7.08 13.04 15.98
N GLY A 39 8.03 12.85 15.06
CA GLY A 39 9.43 13.23 15.21
C GLY A 39 9.70 14.70 14.86
N ALA A 40 8.73 15.42 14.30
CA ALA A 40 8.88 16.83 14.00
C ALA A 40 8.72 17.66 15.30
N PRO A 41 9.77 18.39 15.73
CA PRO A 41 9.71 19.18 16.97
C PRO A 41 8.74 20.37 16.86
N ASP A 42 8.53 20.86 15.64
CA ASP A 42 7.54 21.87 15.30
C ASP A 42 7.09 21.60 13.86
N LEU A 43 5.78 21.41 13.67
CA LEU A 43 5.16 21.29 12.34
C LEU A 43 4.75 22.66 11.78
N GLY A 44 4.97 23.74 12.55
CA GLY A 44 4.47 25.07 12.29
C GLY A 44 2.96 25.13 12.53
N ALA A 45 2.27 25.86 11.66
CA ALA A 45 0.82 25.92 11.61
C ALA A 45 0.35 25.45 10.23
N PRO A 46 0.36 24.12 9.96
CA PRO A 46 -0.11 23.60 8.69
C PRO A 46 -1.57 24.00 8.49
N GLY A 47 -1.89 24.47 7.28
CA GLY A 47 -3.27 24.80 6.91
C GLY A 47 -4.17 23.57 6.97
N GLU A 48 -5.48 23.80 7.10
CA GLU A 48 -6.49 22.73 7.17
C GLU A 48 -6.38 21.76 5.99
N ASP A 49 -6.22 22.27 4.76
CA ASP A 49 -6.06 21.44 3.55
C ASP A 49 -4.83 20.50 3.62
N VAL A 50 -3.76 20.93 4.27
CA VAL A 50 -2.53 20.13 4.41
C VAL A 50 -2.74 19.02 5.43
N LEU A 51 -3.41 19.32 6.55
CA LEU A 51 -3.77 18.33 7.56
C LEU A 51 -4.75 17.30 6.99
N ASP A 52 -5.79 17.76 6.30
CA ASP A 52 -6.80 16.89 5.67
C ASP A 52 -6.18 15.95 4.63
N GLY A 53 -5.31 16.48 3.77
CA GLY A 53 -4.55 15.66 2.81
C GLY A 53 -3.61 14.64 3.50
N THR A 54 -3.00 15.03 4.62
CA THR A 54 -2.14 14.14 5.41
C THR A 54 -2.95 13.00 6.04
N PHE A 55 -4.09 13.31 6.66
CA PHE A 55 -4.97 12.30 7.22
C PHE A 55 -5.56 11.38 6.15
N SER A 56 -5.99 11.95 5.02
CA SER A 56 -6.45 11.18 3.86
C SER A 56 -5.41 10.18 3.36
N ALA A 57 -4.13 10.58 3.32
CA ALA A 57 -3.04 9.68 2.93
C ALA A 57 -2.81 8.56 3.96
N LEU A 58 -2.89 8.86 5.26
CA LEU A 58 -2.80 7.88 6.33
C LEU A 58 -3.95 6.87 6.25
N GLU A 59 -5.18 7.35 6.09
CA GLU A 59 -6.38 6.51 5.94
C GLU A 59 -6.29 5.61 4.70
N TYR A 60 -5.83 6.16 3.59
CA TYR A 60 -5.63 5.40 2.35
C TYR A 60 -4.65 4.23 2.58
N LEU A 61 -3.48 4.50 3.19
CA LEU A 61 -2.47 3.46 3.44
C LEU A 61 -2.99 2.37 4.39
N ALA A 62 -3.73 2.77 5.44
CA ALA A 62 -4.32 1.84 6.39
C ALA A 62 -5.37 0.94 5.71
N ALA A 63 -6.31 1.54 4.99
CA ALA A 63 -7.36 0.81 4.29
C ALA A 63 -6.81 -0.09 3.18
N ASP A 64 -5.76 0.35 2.47
CA ASP A 64 -5.11 -0.47 1.44
C ASP A 64 -4.40 -1.69 2.04
N ALA A 65 -3.65 -1.50 3.12
CA ALA A 65 -3.02 -2.61 3.84
C ALA A 65 -4.05 -3.64 4.32
N GLU A 66 -5.15 -3.19 4.94
CA GLU A 66 -6.23 -4.06 5.41
C GLU A 66 -6.83 -4.89 4.27
N ARG A 67 -7.18 -4.24 3.15
CA ARG A 67 -7.73 -4.94 1.98
C ARG A 67 -6.77 -5.99 1.42
N LEU A 68 -5.48 -5.67 1.36
CA LEU A 68 -4.46 -6.57 0.85
C LEU A 68 -4.25 -7.77 1.78
N TYR A 69 -4.21 -7.57 3.10
CA TYR A 69 -4.18 -8.66 4.07
C TYR A 69 -5.41 -9.56 3.95
N ALA A 70 -6.62 -8.99 3.90
CA ALA A 70 -7.85 -9.74 3.74
C ALA A 70 -7.93 -10.50 2.41
N ALA A 71 -7.33 -9.97 1.34
CA ALA A 71 -7.22 -10.66 0.05
C ALA A 71 -6.20 -11.82 0.11
N ALA A 72 -5.03 -11.59 0.72
CA ALA A 72 -4.01 -12.62 0.93
C ALA A 72 -4.57 -13.79 1.76
N GLU A 73 -5.26 -13.50 2.86
CA GLU A 73 -5.88 -14.54 3.71
C GLU A 73 -6.94 -15.36 2.97
N ARG A 74 -7.75 -14.72 2.14
CA ARG A 74 -8.74 -15.44 1.32
C ARG A 74 -8.08 -16.32 0.27
N GLY A 75 -7.01 -15.82 -0.37
CA GLY A 75 -6.26 -16.56 -1.39
C GLY A 75 -5.40 -17.71 -0.84
N GLY A 76 -4.93 -17.61 0.40
CA GLY A 76 -4.16 -18.68 1.06
C GLY A 76 -5.02 -19.78 1.72
N ARG A 77 -6.34 -19.57 1.83
CA ARG A 77 -7.31 -20.56 2.36
C ARG A 77 -8.03 -21.36 1.26
N ALA A 78 -7.82 -21.01 -0.02
CA ALA A 78 -8.39 -21.68 -1.18
C ALA A 78 -7.45 -22.78 -1.71
#